data_AF-A0AA95F6P8-F1
#
_entry.id   AF-A0AA95F6P8-F1
#
_cell.length_a   1.000
_cell.length_b   1.000
_cell.length_c   1.000
_cell.angle_alpha   90.00
_cell.angle_beta   90.00
_cell.angle_gamma   90.00
#
_symmetry.space_group_name_H-M   'P 1'
#
loop_
_entity.id
_entity.type
_entity.pdbx_description
1 polymer ?
#
loop_
_entity_poly.entity_id
_entity_poly.type
_entity_poly.pdbx_seq_one_letter_code
_entity_poly.pdbx_strand_id
1 'polypeptide(L)'
;MDVDGDRTEVPELQGIARPDLVLLNDDDLAYAKIRLDEQSLATAIAHLADIHDPLARSLVWGAAWDQTRDAESAASDYIDLVLGNIGRRPSRRPCAPRWRSCARPRTLYVDPAERDAARQQVADGLWDLAESAVAGSDSQLQFVTAFANAPVTPEHAGVIGACGPGKRRCPDWRSDRRPLSGSSWSARHDRRHRRRDDRRRARRRQHLEGRRVRRAGPRPLCRTPRRSRSRGHR
;
A
#
# COMPACT_ATOMS: atom_id res chain seq x y z
N MET A 1 -5.95 -33.79 -2.72
CA MET A 1 -7.41 -33.91 -2.95
C MET A 1 -7.69 -33.38 -4.33
N ASP A 2 -8.57 -34.04 -5.09
CA ASP A 2 -9.04 -33.51 -6.37
C ASP A 2 -10.20 -32.53 -6.13
N VAL A 3 -10.26 -31.46 -6.91
CA VAL A 3 -11.25 -30.39 -6.76
C VAL A 3 -12.02 -30.30 -8.06
N ASP A 4 -13.34 -30.51 -7.98
CA ASP A 4 -14.25 -30.41 -9.12
C ASP A 4 -15.41 -29.46 -8.78
N GLY A 5 -15.77 -28.63 -9.76
CA GLY A 5 -16.79 -27.59 -9.64
C GLY A 5 -16.45 -26.42 -8.70
N ASP A 6 -17.47 -25.62 -8.39
CA ASP A 6 -17.34 -24.38 -7.59
C ASP A 6 -17.25 -24.65 -6.07
N ARG A 7 -17.62 -25.84 -5.61
CA ARG A 7 -17.62 -26.23 -4.19
C ARG A 7 -17.27 -27.69 -4.05
N THR A 8 -16.24 -27.95 -3.25
CA THR A 8 -15.83 -29.30 -2.85
C THR A 8 -15.94 -29.41 -1.33
N GLU A 9 -16.68 -30.41 -0.85
CA GLU A 9 -16.76 -30.69 0.58
C GLU A 9 -15.49 -31.41 1.05
N VAL A 10 -15.04 -31.09 2.27
CA VAL A 10 -13.87 -31.72 2.90
C VAL A 10 -14.32 -32.36 4.22
N PRO A 11 -14.92 -33.57 4.18
CA PRO A 11 -15.46 -34.23 5.37
C PRO A 11 -14.42 -34.46 6.47
N GLU A 12 -13.15 -34.58 6.10
CA GLU A 12 -12.02 -34.78 7.01
C GLU A 12 -11.81 -33.60 7.96
N LEU A 13 -12.31 -32.41 7.61
CA LEU A 13 -12.25 -31.22 8.46
C LEU A 13 -13.47 -31.07 9.38
N GLN A 14 -14.48 -31.94 9.27
CA GLN A 14 -15.66 -31.87 10.14
C GLN A 14 -15.28 -32.23 11.58
N GLY A 15 -15.68 -31.38 12.52
CA GLY A 15 -15.37 -31.56 13.95
C GLY A 15 -13.96 -31.13 14.36
N ILE A 16 -13.11 -30.71 13.42
CA ILE A 16 -11.80 -30.13 13.73
C ILE A 16 -11.98 -28.69 14.19
N ALA A 17 -11.32 -28.32 15.28
CA ALA A 17 -11.26 -26.93 15.73
C ALA A 17 -10.62 -26.07 14.63
N ARG A 18 -11.31 -25.00 14.24
CA ARG A 18 -10.85 -24.12 13.16
C ARG A 18 -9.49 -23.49 13.55
N PRO A 19 -8.44 -23.63 12.72
CA PRO A 19 -7.17 -22.97 12.97
C PRO A 19 -7.25 -21.47 12.68
N ASP A 20 -6.29 -20.70 13.20
CA ASP A 20 -6.23 -19.25 12.99
C ASP A 20 -5.93 -18.85 11.53
N LEU A 21 -5.37 -19.77 10.74
CA LEU A 21 -5.06 -19.61 9.32
C LEU A 21 -5.33 -20.92 8.58
N VAL A 22 -6.10 -20.85 7.50
CA VAL A 22 -6.31 -21.94 6.55
C VAL A 22 -5.61 -21.59 5.24
N LEU A 23 -4.65 -22.42 4.83
CA LEU A 23 -3.94 -22.27 3.57
C LEU A 23 -4.34 -23.40 2.62
N LEU A 24 -4.82 -23.04 1.44
CA LEU A 24 -5.07 -23.99 0.35
C LEU A 24 -3.81 -24.12 -0.52
N ASN A 25 -3.62 -25.29 -1.14
CA ASN A 25 -2.50 -25.56 -2.05
C ASN A 25 -1.13 -25.27 -1.41
N ASP A 26 -0.94 -25.71 -0.17
CA ASP A 26 0.25 -25.44 0.65
C ASP A 26 1.54 -26.06 0.09
N ASP A 27 1.43 -27.21 -0.59
CA ASP A 27 2.54 -27.84 -1.32
C ASP A 27 2.76 -27.25 -2.74
N ASP A 28 1.95 -26.28 -3.18
CA ASP A 28 2.03 -25.63 -4.50
C ASP A 28 2.01 -26.61 -5.69
N LEU A 29 1.22 -27.68 -5.58
CA LEU A 29 1.16 -28.75 -6.60
C LEU A 29 0.31 -28.38 -7.82
N ALA A 30 -0.54 -27.36 -7.69
CA ALA A 30 -1.37 -26.85 -8.76
C ALA A 30 -1.29 -25.32 -8.82
N TYR A 31 -1.59 -24.75 -9.99
CA TYR A 31 -1.80 -23.31 -10.08
C TYR A 31 -3.14 -22.96 -9.42
N ALA A 32 -3.09 -22.25 -8.29
CA ALA A 32 -4.28 -21.81 -7.58
C ALA A 32 -4.17 -20.33 -7.18
N LYS A 33 -5.25 -19.58 -7.40
CA LYS A 33 -5.38 -18.21 -6.88
C LYS A 33 -6.11 -18.27 -5.54
N ILE A 34 -5.36 -18.14 -4.46
CA ILE A 34 -5.88 -18.36 -3.10
C ILE A 34 -6.60 -17.11 -2.60
N ARG A 35 -7.70 -17.32 -1.86
CA ARG A 35 -8.44 -16.30 -1.10
C ARG A 35 -8.43 -16.67 0.37
N LEU A 36 -7.70 -15.90 1.15
CA LEU A 36 -7.75 -15.99 2.60
C LEU A 36 -9.09 -15.41 3.07
N ASP A 37 -9.77 -16.16 3.91
CA ASP A 37 -10.90 -15.65 4.67
C ASP A 37 -10.45 -14.54 5.64
N GLU A 38 -11.40 -13.82 6.21
CA GLU A 38 -11.13 -12.66 7.08
C GLU A 38 -10.22 -13.01 8.28
N GLN A 39 -10.44 -14.15 8.94
CA GLN A 39 -9.62 -14.58 10.08
C GLN A 39 -8.21 -14.97 9.61
N SER A 40 -8.12 -15.74 8.53
CA SER A 40 -6.85 -16.12 7.91
C SER A 40 -6.02 -14.91 7.48
N LEU A 41 -6.66 -13.89 6.88
CA LEU A 41 -5.98 -12.67 6.46
C LEU A 41 -5.49 -11.86 7.66
N ALA A 42 -6.32 -11.69 8.69
CA ALA A 42 -5.92 -11.00 9.92
C ALA A 42 -4.73 -11.69 10.60
N THR A 43 -4.76 -13.02 10.70
CA THR A 43 -3.65 -13.83 11.22
C THR A 43 -2.40 -13.67 10.37
N ALA A 44 -2.52 -13.67 9.04
CA ALA A 44 -1.39 -13.46 8.14
C ALA A 44 -0.78 -12.07 8.34
N ILE A 45 -1.58 -11.00 8.46
CA ILE A 45 -1.08 -9.64 8.70
C ILE A 45 -0.24 -9.60 9.99
N ALA A 46 -0.74 -10.21 11.08
CA ALA A 46 -0.09 -10.18 12.37
C ALA A 46 1.12 -11.12 12.50
N HIS A 47 1.09 -12.28 11.84
CA HIS A 47 1.97 -13.42 12.15
C HIS A 47 2.66 -14.05 10.93
N LEU A 48 2.67 -13.42 9.74
CA LEU A 48 3.29 -14.00 8.55
C LEU A 48 4.73 -14.47 8.80
N ALA A 49 5.54 -13.72 9.54
CA ALA A 49 6.93 -14.04 9.83
C ALA A 49 7.09 -15.33 10.65
N ASP A 50 6.08 -15.66 11.48
CA ASP A 50 6.06 -16.80 12.39
C ASP A 50 5.80 -18.13 11.64
N ILE A 51 5.33 -18.06 10.39
CA ILE A 51 5.21 -19.24 9.52
C ILE A 51 6.61 -19.78 9.19
N HIS A 52 6.94 -20.94 9.76
CA HIS A 52 8.26 -21.56 9.65
C HIS A 52 8.57 -22.01 8.22
N ASP A 53 7.61 -22.68 7.57
CA ASP A 53 7.75 -23.17 6.21
C ASP A 53 7.85 -22.01 5.21
N PRO A 54 8.99 -21.87 4.48
CA PRO A 54 9.17 -20.77 3.55
C PRO A 54 8.23 -20.83 2.34
N LEU A 55 7.77 -22.01 1.92
CA LEU A 55 6.86 -22.15 0.78
C LEU A 55 5.47 -21.63 1.16
N ALA A 56 4.88 -22.15 2.22
CA ALA A 56 3.60 -21.71 2.79
C ALA A 56 3.59 -20.20 3.06
N ARG A 57 4.64 -19.66 3.70
CA ARG A 57 4.73 -18.21 3.93
C ARG A 57 4.72 -17.42 2.62
N SER A 58 5.36 -17.94 1.57
CA SER A 58 5.39 -17.28 0.28
C SER A 58 4.03 -17.32 -0.43
N LEU A 59 3.27 -18.40 -0.27
CA LEU A 59 1.91 -18.55 -0.79
C LEU A 59 0.95 -17.61 -0.08
N VAL A 60 0.98 -17.55 1.26
CA VAL A 60 0.15 -16.62 2.06
C VAL A 60 0.41 -15.17 1.65
N TRP A 61 1.68 -14.79 1.50
CA TRP A 61 2.04 -13.45 1.04
C TRP A 61 1.53 -13.20 -0.40
N GLY A 62 1.68 -14.18 -1.30
CA GLY A 62 1.13 -14.12 -2.65
C GLY A 62 -0.39 -13.92 -2.66
N ALA A 63 -1.12 -14.69 -1.87
CA ALA A 63 -2.57 -14.61 -1.74
C ALA A 63 -3.04 -13.23 -1.28
N ALA A 64 -2.43 -12.69 -0.22
CA ALA A 64 -2.74 -11.35 0.27
C ALA A 64 -2.45 -10.26 -0.77
N TRP A 65 -1.40 -10.43 -1.58
CA TRP A 65 -1.11 -9.51 -2.69
C TRP A 65 -2.18 -9.57 -3.78
N ASP A 66 -2.56 -10.79 -4.17
CA ASP A 66 -3.58 -10.99 -5.19
C ASP A 66 -4.91 -10.40 -4.74
N GLN A 67 -5.37 -10.70 -3.52
CA GLN A 67 -6.58 -10.09 -2.95
C GLN A 67 -6.54 -8.55 -2.96
N THR A 68 -5.40 -7.95 -2.60
CA THR A 68 -5.22 -6.49 -2.67
C THR A 68 -5.33 -5.97 -4.10
N ARG A 69 -4.66 -6.64 -5.05
CA ARG A 69 -4.64 -6.24 -6.46
C ARG A 69 -6.03 -6.34 -7.10
N ASP A 70 -6.81 -7.33 -6.68
CA ASP A 70 -8.17 -7.56 -7.16
C ASP A 70 -9.23 -6.75 -6.40
N ALA A 71 -8.79 -5.85 -5.49
CA ALA A 71 -9.65 -5.00 -4.65
C ALA A 71 -10.58 -5.78 -3.70
N GLU A 72 -10.19 -6.97 -3.29
CA GLU A 72 -10.88 -7.81 -2.30
C GLU A 72 -10.38 -7.58 -0.86
N SER A 73 -9.25 -6.88 -0.70
CA SER A 73 -8.70 -6.47 0.60
C SER A 73 -8.11 -5.07 0.52
N ALA A 74 -8.08 -4.36 1.63
CA ALA A 74 -7.57 -3.00 1.64
C ALA A 74 -6.04 -2.99 1.41
N ALA A 75 -5.56 -2.06 0.60
CA ALA A 75 -4.12 -1.92 0.37
C ALA A 75 -3.34 -1.51 1.64
N SER A 76 -4.01 -0.89 2.62
CA SER A 76 -3.47 -0.64 3.96
C SER A 76 -3.10 -1.93 4.68
N ASP A 77 -3.98 -2.91 4.67
CA ASP A 77 -3.78 -4.20 5.35
C ASP A 77 -2.55 -4.92 4.80
N TYR A 78 -2.33 -4.79 3.50
CA TYR A 78 -1.16 -5.35 2.83
C TYR A 78 0.14 -4.56 3.09
N ILE A 79 0.04 -3.25 3.36
CA ILE A 79 1.16 -2.46 3.86
C ILE A 79 1.53 -2.95 5.26
N ASP A 80 0.55 -3.13 6.14
CA ASP A 80 0.73 -3.62 7.51
C ASP A 80 1.37 -5.00 7.53
N LEU A 81 0.84 -5.94 6.73
CA LEU A 81 1.40 -7.28 6.55
C LEU A 81 2.88 -7.23 6.19
N VAL A 82 3.29 -6.30 5.32
CA VAL A 82 4.70 -6.23 4.92
C VAL A 82 5.58 -5.55 5.94
N LEU A 83 5.18 -4.40 6.47
CA LEU A 83 5.99 -3.69 7.46
C LEU A 83 6.18 -4.52 8.74
N GLY A 84 5.13 -5.21 9.20
CA GLY A 84 5.18 -6.04 10.41
C GLY A 84 6.08 -7.28 10.29
N ASN A 85 6.31 -7.78 9.07
CA ASN A 85 6.91 -9.10 8.88
C ASN A 85 8.27 -9.11 8.17
N ILE A 86 8.65 -8.06 7.43
CA ILE A 86 9.94 -8.03 6.70
C ILE A 86 11.17 -7.88 7.61
N GLY A 87 11.01 -7.32 8.81
CA GLY A 87 12.11 -7.12 9.77
C GLY A 87 12.46 -8.34 10.62
N ARG A 88 11.54 -9.30 10.75
CA ARG A 88 11.61 -10.34 11.78
C ARG A 88 12.49 -11.55 11.44
N ARG A 89 13.01 -11.68 10.21
CA ARG A 89 13.83 -12.86 9.85
C ARG A 89 15.08 -12.52 9.05
N PRO A 90 16.29 -12.88 9.55
CA PRO A 90 17.48 -12.97 8.73
C PRO A 90 17.40 -14.24 7.87
N SER A 91 17.12 -14.10 6.58
CA SER A 91 17.20 -15.23 5.66
C SER A 91 18.66 -15.45 5.23
N ARG A 92 19.14 -16.70 5.35
CA ARG A 92 20.47 -17.14 4.83
C ARG A 92 20.59 -17.06 3.29
N ARG A 93 19.48 -16.82 2.59
CA ARG A 93 19.41 -16.51 1.15
C ARG A 93 18.85 -15.10 0.97
N PRO A 94 19.30 -14.31 -0.03
CA PRO A 94 18.81 -12.96 -0.20
C PRO A 94 17.31 -12.96 -0.54
N CYS A 95 16.47 -12.44 0.35
CA CYS A 95 15.10 -12.01 0.02
C CYS A 95 15.08 -10.78 -0.92
N ALA A 96 16.25 -10.34 -1.40
CA ALA A 96 16.53 -9.05 -2.02
C ALA A 96 15.71 -8.69 -3.28
N PRO A 97 15.23 -9.64 -4.14
CA PRO A 97 14.42 -9.23 -5.29
C PRO A 97 12.93 -9.03 -4.98
N ARG A 98 12.35 -9.71 -3.96
CA ARG A 98 10.89 -9.87 -3.84
C ARG A 98 10.18 -8.69 -3.18
N TRP A 99 10.83 -8.01 -2.24
CA TRP A 99 10.24 -6.87 -1.53
C TRP A 99 10.49 -5.53 -2.25
N ARG A 100 11.60 -5.40 -3.00
CA ARG A 100 11.97 -4.16 -3.73
C ARG A 100 11.00 -3.84 -4.88
N SER A 101 10.51 -4.87 -5.57
CA SER A 101 9.45 -4.74 -6.59
C SER A 101 8.07 -4.47 -5.98
N CYS A 102 7.92 -4.70 -4.68
CA CYS A 102 6.65 -4.61 -3.98
C CYS A 102 6.34 -3.20 -3.44
N ALA A 103 7.30 -2.46 -2.88
CA ALA A 103 6.99 -1.19 -2.20
C ALA A 103 6.46 -0.07 -3.12
N ARG A 104 6.92 0.00 -4.39
CA ARG A 104 6.53 1.09 -5.32
C ARG A 104 5.14 0.94 -5.97
N PRO A 105 4.71 -0.24 -6.43
CA PRO A 105 3.39 -0.40 -7.05
C PRO A 105 2.21 -0.30 -6.07
N ARG A 106 2.41 -0.51 -4.77
CA ARG A 106 1.32 -0.72 -3.80
C ARG A 106 0.49 0.53 -3.46
N THR A 107 1.12 1.71 -3.41
CA THR A 107 0.38 2.97 -3.18
C THR A 107 -0.54 3.36 -4.35
N LEU A 108 -0.50 2.63 -5.46
CA LEU A 108 -1.45 2.78 -6.56
C LEU A 108 -2.83 2.17 -6.23
N TYR A 109 -2.87 1.18 -5.34
CA TYR A 109 -4.09 0.48 -4.92
C TYR A 109 -4.75 1.09 -3.68
N VAL A 110 -4.11 2.08 -3.07
CA VAL A 110 -4.67 2.86 -1.95
C VAL A 110 -5.61 3.93 -2.50
N ASP A 111 -6.72 4.18 -1.80
CA ASP A 111 -7.66 5.26 -2.12
C ASP A 111 -6.90 6.59 -2.32
N PRO A 112 -7.17 7.33 -3.40
CA PRO A 112 -6.60 8.65 -3.64
C PRO A 112 -6.51 9.59 -2.45
N ALA A 113 -7.48 9.57 -1.55
CA ALA A 113 -7.54 10.38 -0.33
C ALA A 113 -6.51 9.93 0.73
N GLU A 114 -6.26 8.63 0.84
CA GLU A 114 -5.38 8.03 1.87
C GLU A 114 -3.94 7.83 1.38
N ARG A 115 -3.65 8.06 0.08
CA ARG A 115 -2.33 7.79 -0.51
C ARG A 115 -1.17 8.49 0.18
N ASP A 116 -1.36 9.72 0.64
CA ASP A 116 -0.28 10.46 1.29
C ASP A 116 -0.04 9.93 2.72
N ALA A 117 -1.10 9.53 3.44
CA ALA A 117 -0.99 8.86 4.73
C ALA A 117 -0.32 7.48 4.60
N ALA A 118 -0.74 6.66 3.64
CA ALA A 118 -0.14 5.34 3.39
C ALA A 118 1.34 5.44 2.99
N ARG A 119 1.72 6.45 2.20
CA ARG A 119 3.13 6.69 1.89
C ARG A 119 3.93 7.09 3.13
N GLN A 120 3.35 7.94 3.98
CA GLN A 120 3.97 8.36 5.23
C GLN A 120 4.24 7.14 6.11
N GLN A 121 3.23 6.31 6.31
CA GLN A 121 3.33 5.05 7.06
C GLN A 121 4.42 4.13 6.51
N VAL A 122 4.49 3.94 5.18
CA VAL A 122 5.54 3.13 4.56
C VAL A 122 6.93 3.71 4.81
N ALA A 123 7.09 5.02 4.70
CA ALA A 123 8.38 5.67 4.95
C ALA A 123 8.79 5.54 6.43
N ASP A 124 7.88 5.83 7.36
CA ASP A 124 8.15 5.72 8.80
C ASP A 124 8.50 4.28 9.18
N GLY A 125 7.70 3.30 8.76
CA GLY A 125 7.98 1.88 9.05
C GLY A 125 9.30 1.38 8.43
N LEU A 126 9.67 1.84 7.23
CA LEU A 126 10.97 1.53 6.64
C LEU A 126 12.13 2.12 7.43
N TRP A 127 11.95 3.30 8.02
CA TRP A 127 12.95 3.92 8.88
C TRP A 127 13.10 3.18 10.20
N ASP A 128 11.99 2.83 10.86
CA ASP A 128 11.99 2.03 12.10
C ASP A 128 12.68 0.68 11.91
N LEU A 129 12.43 0.03 10.76
CA LEU A 129 13.11 -1.21 10.37
C LEU A 129 14.62 -1.02 10.15
N ALA A 130 15.03 0.11 9.57
CA ALA A 130 16.43 0.44 9.37
C ALA A 130 17.17 0.68 10.70
N GLU A 131 16.53 1.38 11.64
CA GLU A 131 17.06 1.63 12.99
C GLU A 131 17.15 0.35 13.83
N SER A 132 16.17 -0.55 13.67
CA SER A 132 16.13 -1.83 14.39
C SER A 132 17.06 -2.90 13.81
N ALA A 133 17.51 -2.75 12.56
CA ALA A 133 18.39 -3.71 11.91
C ALA A 133 19.83 -3.63 12.45
N VAL A 134 20.54 -4.76 12.42
CA VAL A 134 21.97 -4.81 12.82
C VAL A 134 22.77 -3.80 11.99
N ALA A 135 23.59 -2.98 12.67
CA ALA A 135 24.42 -1.97 12.04
C ALA A 135 25.34 -2.57 10.96
N GLY A 136 25.35 -1.98 9.77
CA GLY A 136 26.14 -2.43 8.62
C GLY A 136 25.58 -3.68 7.91
N SER A 137 24.41 -4.20 8.32
CA SER A 137 23.82 -5.38 7.67
C SER A 137 23.21 -5.07 6.29
N ASP A 138 23.08 -6.12 5.46
CA ASP A 138 22.36 -6.04 4.19
C ASP A 138 20.89 -5.63 4.37
N SER A 139 20.23 -6.05 5.45
CA SER A 139 18.85 -5.66 5.77
C SER A 139 18.76 -4.17 6.05
N GLN A 140 19.69 -3.63 6.85
CA GLN A 140 19.74 -2.20 7.12
C GLN A 140 19.96 -1.39 5.84
N LEU A 141 20.92 -1.79 4.99
CA LEU A 141 21.15 -1.14 3.69
C LEU A 141 19.90 -1.21 2.80
N GLN A 142 19.20 -2.34 2.80
CA GLN A 142 17.95 -2.54 2.08
C GLN A 142 16.88 -1.55 2.53
N PHE A 143 16.61 -1.47 3.83
CA PHE A 143 15.58 -0.58 4.40
C PHE A 143 15.90 0.90 4.16
N VAL A 144 17.14 1.35 4.42
CA VAL A 144 17.58 2.73 4.14
C VAL A 144 17.43 3.06 2.64
N THR A 145 17.79 2.13 1.76
CA THR A 145 17.65 2.34 0.31
C THR A 145 16.19 2.48 -0.10
N ALA A 146 15.27 1.72 0.49
CA ALA A 146 13.86 1.85 0.18
C ALA A 146 13.25 3.13 0.76
N PHE A 147 13.60 3.49 1.98
CA PHE A 147 13.23 4.76 2.59
C PHE A 147 13.63 5.94 1.69
N ALA A 148 14.88 5.95 1.23
CA ALA A 148 15.40 6.97 0.32
C ALA A 148 14.68 7.02 -1.05
N ASN A 149 14.01 5.94 -1.44
CA ASN A 149 13.24 5.85 -2.69
C ASN A 149 11.74 6.09 -2.51
N ALA A 150 11.28 6.21 -1.27
CA ALA A 150 9.90 6.45 -0.87
C ALA A 150 9.66 7.79 -0.12
N PRO A 151 10.50 8.85 -0.19
CA PRO A 151 10.31 10.02 0.65
C PRO A 151 9.04 10.77 0.26
N VAL A 152 8.25 11.13 1.27
CA VAL A 152 6.96 11.80 1.08
C VAL A 152 6.90 13.18 1.71
N THR A 153 7.67 13.43 2.77
CA THR A 153 7.67 14.69 3.51
C THR A 153 9.04 15.38 3.50
N PRO A 154 9.08 16.70 3.79
CA PRO A 154 10.32 17.42 4.02
C PRO A 154 11.15 16.83 5.17
N GLU A 155 10.50 16.27 6.18
CA GLU A 155 11.15 15.62 7.33
C GLU A 155 11.95 14.38 6.89
N HIS A 156 11.35 13.49 6.08
CA HIS A 156 12.07 12.35 5.49
C HIS A 156 13.25 12.78 4.62
N ALA A 157 13.07 13.85 3.84
CA ALA A 157 14.15 14.41 3.03
C ALA A 157 15.28 14.98 3.91
N GLY A 158 14.94 15.58 5.06
CA GLY A 158 15.89 16.04 6.07
C GLY A 158 16.70 14.90 6.70
N VAL A 159 16.06 13.78 7.00
CA VAL A 159 16.73 12.56 7.50
C VAL A 159 17.78 12.07 6.48
N ILE A 160 17.41 11.97 5.20
CA ILE A 160 18.35 11.58 4.14
C ILE A 160 19.50 12.60 4.00
N GLY A 161 19.22 13.90 4.05
CA GLY A 161 20.24 14.96 3.99
C GLY A 161 21.17 14.98 5.21
N ALA A 162 20.72 14.43 6.34
CA ALA A 162 21.51 14.19 7.53
C ALA A 162 22.35 12.90 7.44
N CYS A 163 22.10 12.01 6.47
CA CYS A 163 22.98 10.88 6.16
C CYS A 163 24.14 11.34 5.25
N GLY A 164 25.36 11.22 5.74
CA GLY A 164 26.59 11.54 5.01
C GLY A 164 27.82 11.11 5.80
N PRO A 165 29.02 11.12 5.20
CA PRO A 165 30.21 10.59 5.84
C PRO A 165 30.47 11.35 7.14
N GLY A 166 30.59 10.64 8.27
CA GLY A 166 30.85 11.25 9.59
C GLY A 166 29.65 11.82 10.35
N LYS A 167 28.41 11.62 9.89
CA LYS A 167 27.20 12.08 10.61
C LYS A 167 26.58 10.98 11.47
N ARG A 168 26.30 11.29 12.75
CA ARG A 168 25.86 10.35 13.82
C ARG A 168 24.40 9.86 13.72
N ARG A 169 23.59 10.45 12.83
CA ARG A 169 22.13 10.26 12.83
C ARG A 169 21.62 9.16 11.91
N CYS A 170 22.52 8.47 11.20
CA CYS A 170 22.14 7.35 10.36
C CYS A 170 22.82 6.08 10.87
N PRO A 171 22.15 4.92 10.77
CA PRO A 171 22.79 3.64 11.05
C PRO A 171 24.07 3.51 10.22
N ASP A 172 25.14 2.88 10.77
CA ASP A 172 26.52 2.94 10.24
C ASP A 172 26.56 2.64 8.73
N TRP A 173 26.44 3.69 7.92
CA TRP A 173 26.30 3.62 6.48
C TRP A 173 27.71 3.68 5.90
N ARG A 174 28.28 2.51 5.58
CA ARG A 174 29.59 2.47 4.89
C ARG A 174 29.38 2.59 3.39
N SER A 175 29.46 3.82 2.89
CA SER A 175 29.47 4.11 1.46
C SER A 175 30.83 3.83 0.84
N ASP A 176 31.21 2.56 0.74
CA ASP A 176 32.32 2.19 -0.13
C ASP A 176 31.87 1.97 -1.59
N ARG A 177 30.59 2.26 -1.89
CA ARG A 177 30.05 2.33 -3.25
C ARG A 177 29.79 3.79 -3.59
N ARG A 178 30.52 4.29 -4.60
CA ARG A 178 30.57 5.70 -5.08
C ARG A 178 29.25 6.48 -4.89
N PRO A 179 29.30 7.69 -4.31
CA PRO A 179 28.12 8.53 -4.17
C PRO A 179 27.64 9.05 -5.53
N LEU A 180 26.36 8.87 -5.85
CA LEU A 180 25.68 9.72 -6.82
C LEU A 180 25.59 11.11 -6.20
N SER A 181 26.38 12.06 -6.72
CA SER A 181 26.57 13.39 -6.13
C SER A 181 25.25 14.13 -5.88
N GLY A 182 25.14 14.72 -4.68
CA GLY A 182 23.95 15.41 -4.14
C GLY A 182 23.55 16.69 -4.88
N SER A 183 24.34 17.19 -5.82
CA SER A 183 24.05 18.37 -6.63
C SER A 183 22.97 18.14 -7.69
N SER A 184 22.70 16.89 -8.08
CA SER A 184 21.67 16.58 -9.10
C SER A 184 20.25 16.38 -8.54
N TRP A 185 20.09 16.37 -7.21
CA TRP A 185 18.82 16.07 -6.54
C TRP A 185 17.98 17.31 -6.24
N SER A 186 18.60 18.38 -5.72
CA SER A 186 17.91 19.66 -5.45
C SER A 186 17.26 20.25 -6.72
N ALA A 187 17.97 20.17 -7.85
CA ALA A 187 17.49 20.67 -9.14
C ALA A 187 16.29 19.89 -9.72
N ARG A 188 16.14 18.60 -9.38
CA ARG A 188 14.99 17.77 -9.81
C ARG A 188 13.76 18.01 -8.95
N HIS A 189 13.94 18.30 -7.66
CA HIS A 189 12.86 18.59 -6.73
C HIS A 189 12.23 19.96 -7.02
N ASP A 190 13.05 20.99 -7.26
CA ASP A 190 12.59 22.35 -7.58
C ASP A 190 11.78 22.39 -8.90
N ARG A 191 12.20 21.63 -9.92
CA ARG A 191 11.44 21.51 -11.19
C ARG A 191 10.08 20.81 -11.03
N ARG A 192 9.90 19.93 -10.05
CA ARG A 192 8.63 19.22 -9.79
C ARG A 192 7.66 20.06 -8.97
N HIS A 193 8.15 20.88 -8.04
CA HIS A 193 7.31 21.83 -7.29
C HIS A 193 6.75 22.93 -8.19
N ARG A 194 7.59 23.55 -9.04
CA ARG A 194 7.12 24.57 -10.01
C ARG A 194 6.02 24.04 -10.94
N ARG A 195 6.18 22.81 -11.46
CA ARG A 195 5.16 22.16 -12.31
C ARG A 195 3.87 21.80 -11.55
N ARG A 196 3.92 21.56 -10.24
CA ARG A 196 2.73 21.30 -9.41
C ARG A 196 1.97 22.59 -9.10
N ASP A 197 2.69 23.68 -8.83
CA ASP A 197 2.09 24.98 -8.54
C ASP A 197 1.42 25.58 -9.78
N ASP A 198 2.03 25.43 -10.96
CA ASP A 198 1.40 25.84 -12.22
C ASP A 198 0.10 25.08 -12.50
N ARG A 199 0.06 23.77 -12.22
CA ARG A 199 -1.15 22.94 -12.36
C ARG A 199 -2.22 23.28 -11.32
N ARG A 200 -1.85 23.64 -10.09
CA ARG A 200 -2.78 24.10 -9.05
C ARG A 200 -3.37 25.47 -9.40
N ARG A 201 -2.57 26.39 -9.94
CA ARG A 201 -3.02 27.70 -10.42
C ARG A 201 -3.96 27.58 -11.63
N ALA A 202 -3.65 26.70 -12.58
CA ALA A 202 -4.52 26.43 -13.73
C ALA A 202 -5.89 25.84 -13.33
N ARG A 203 -5.91 24.88 -12.39
CA ARG A 203 -7.16 24.29 -11.87
C ARG A 203 -8.00 25.28 -11.07
N ARG A 204 -7.38 26.19 -10.31
CA ARG A 204 -8.10 27.27 -9.62
C ARG A 204 -8.74 28.27 -10.58
N ARG A 205 -8.09 28.60 -11.70
CA ARG A 205 -8.67 29.47 -12.75
C ARG A 205 -9.90 28.83 -13.41
N GLN A 206 -9.80 27.56 -13.83
CA GLN A 206 -10.92 26.82 -14.41
C GLN A 206 -12.11 26.67 -13.45
N HIS A 207 -11.86 26.50 -12.14
CA HIS A 207 -12.94 26.37 -11.16
C HIS A 207 -13.66 27.71 -10.87
N LEU A 208 -12.95 28.83 -10.97
CA LEU A 208 -13.53 30.17 -10.81
C LEU A 208 -14.34 30.61 -12.05
N GLU A 209 -13.88 30.28 -13.25
CA GLU A 209 -14.64 30.49 -14.50
C GLU A 209 -15.91 29.63 -14.53
N GLY A 210 -15.82 28.35 -14.15
CA GLY A 210 -17.00 27.46 -14.07
C GLY A 210 -18.06 27.89 -13.04
N ARG A 211 -17.66 28.58 -11.97
CA ARG A 211 -18.60 29.15 -10.98
C ARG A 211 -19.30 30.42 -11.45
N ARG A 212 -18.68 31.21 -12.33
CA ARG A 212 -19.32 32.40 -12.94
C ARG A 212 -20.43 32.01 -13.91
N VAL A 213 -20.21 30.95 -14.70
CA VAL A 213 -21.22 30.46 -15.67
C VAL A 213 -22.45 29.88 -14.98
N ARG A 214 -22.30 29.21 -13.83
CA ARG A 214 -23.41 28.57 -13.10
C ARG A 214 -24.33 29.52 -12.33
N ARG A 215 -23.93 30.77 -12.08
CA ARG A 215 -24.79 31.74 -11.37
C ARG A 215 -25.77 32.51 -12.29
N ALA A 216 -25.69 32.32 -13.61
CA ALA A 216 -26.49 33.08 -14.58
C ALA A 216 -27.66 32.28 -15.23
N GLY A 217 -28.12 31.18 -14.62
CA GLY A 217 -29.25 30.38 -15.13
C GLY A 217 -30.60 30.76 -14.50
N PRO A 218 -31.71 30.83 -15.25
CA PRO A 218 -33.01 31.32 -14.76
C PRO A 218 -33.72 30.31 -13.85
N ARG A 219 -34.43 30.82 -12.82
CA ARG A 219 -35.21 30.04 -11.85
C ARG A 219 -36.56 29.60 -12.44
N PRO A 220 -37.02 28.34 -12.25
CA PRO A 220 -38.33 27.91 -12.75
C PRO A 220 -39.46 28.26 -11.78
N LEU A 221 -40.60 28.69 -12.33
CA LEU A 221 -41.84 29.01 -11.62
C LEU A 221 -42.63 27.74 -11.29
N CYS A 222 -43.01 27.59 -10.03
CA CYS A 222 -43.84 26.50 -9.52
C CYS A 222 -45.33 26.74 -9.85
N ARG A 223 -46.01 25.81 -10.51
CA ARG A 223 -47.48 25.81 -10.70
C ARG A 223 -48.13 24.72 -9.86
N THR A 224 -49.06 25.10 -8.99
CA THR A 224 -49.96 24.21 -8.22
C THR A 224 -51.17 23.78 -9.04
N PRO A 225 -51.74 22.57 -8.83
CA PRO A 225 -52.97 22.16 -9.50
C PRO A 225 -54.21 22.52 -8.67
N ARG A 226 -55.19 23.16 -9.32
CA ARG A 226 -56.49 23.55 -8.78
C ARG A 226 -57.46 22.36 -8.91
N ARG A 227 -57.98 21.83 -7.79
CA ARG A 227 -59.15 20.94 -7.78
C ARG A 227 -60.41 21.80 -7.99
N SER A 228 -61.32 21.36 -8.86
CA SER A 228 -62.72 21.80 -8.84
C SER A 228 -63.65 20.62 -9.10
N ARG A 229 -64.68 20.50 -8.26
CA ARG A 229 -65.82 19.59 -8.35
C ARG A 229 -66.86 20.17 -9.32
N SER A 230 -67.64 19.30 -9.99
CA SER A 230 -69.11 19.19 -9.86
C SER A 230 -69.88 18.87 -11.16
N ARG A 231 -70.99 18.14 -10.97
CA ARG A 231 -72.18 17.88 -11.83
C ARG A 231 -71.97 16.82 -12.93
N GLY A 232 -72.73 15.73 -13.05
CA GLY A 232 -74.07 15.40 -12.59
C GLY A 232 -75.08 15.53 -13.75
N HIS A 233 -75.48 14.43 -14.38
CA HIS A 233 -76.87 14.13 -14.80
C HIS A 233 -76.99 12.81 -15.59
N ARG A 234 -77.96 12.01 -15.12
CA ARG A 234 -78.82 10.98 -15.77
C ARG A 234 -78.16 9.78 -16.46
#